data_AF-A0A382C1C3-F1
#
_entry.id   AF-A0A382C1C3-F1
#
_cell.length_a   1.000
_cell.length_b   1.000
_cell.length_c   1.000
_cell.angle_alpha   90.00
_cell.angle_beta   90.00
_cell.angle_gamma   90.00
#
_symmetry.space_group_name_H-M   'P 1'
#
loop_
_entity.id
_entity.type
_entity.pdbx_description
1 polymer ?
#
loop_
_entity_poly.entity_id
_entity_poly.type
_entity_poly.pdbx_seq_one_letter_code
_entity_poly.pdbx_strand_id
1 'polypeptide(L)'
;MKKLILIVLLLFVVYLVMEIYCRRPDQFKITKLDIPSDTQTLVLLFHGAKGHLNPELKALATQFKIYLGSNQNTEVINYNWSFASNNRLRASTNAMKIGEFLGSEIANLKVLKNIRLIGHSVGAFIPDTLCQTYRDRGGDAHIEINFLDPFSLRGFADMSYGVRSHGKCADFASSTMNTDDPAPTTNTMLKNAWNLDVTSLDRPLDFKRNSHYWPPLYFLLSMNEDMARMGLKTHKEFPRGEIIQAVELSNK
;
A
#
# COMPACT_ATOMS: atom_id res chain seq x y z
N MET A 1 -42.29 20.73 -6.75
CA MET A 1 -41.86 19.63 -7.66
C MET A 1 -40.79 20.03 -8.67
N LYS A 2 -41.03 20.94 -9.64
CA LYS A 2 -40.02 21.30 -10.68
C LYS A 2 -38.67 21.77 -10.12
N LYS A 3 -38.66 22.63 -9.08
CA LYS A 3 -37.43 23.10 -8.41
C LYS A 3 -36.64 21.97 -7.73
N LEU A 4 -37.34 21.01 -7.11
CA LEU A 4 -36.71 19.86 -6.46
C LEU A 4 -36.05 18.94 -7.50
N ILE A 5 -36.75 18.67 -8.61
CA ILE A 5 -36.20 17.88 -9.73
C ILE A 5 -34.94 18.55 -10.29
N LEU A 6 -34.96 19.87 -10.49
CA LEU A 6 -33.79 20.62 -10.96
C LEU A 6 -32.60 20.51 -10.00
N ILE A 7 -32.82 20.62 -8.68
CA ILE A 7 -31.77 20.48 -7.67
C ILE A 7 -31.18 19.06 -7.69
N VAL A 8 -32.02 18.03 -7.77
CA VAL A 8 -31.56 16.64 -7.83
C VAL A 8 -30.73 16.39 -9.08
N LEU A 9 -31.18 16.89 -10.24
CA LEU A 9 -30.42 16.79 -11.50
C LEU A 9 -29.07 17.50 -11.40
N LEU A 10 -29.02 18.70 -10.80
CA LEU A 10 -27.78 19.44 -10.62
C LEU A 10 -26.80 18.68 -9.72
N LEU A 11 -27.27 18.13 -8.59
CA LEU A 11 -26.43 17.32 -7.70
C LEU A 11 -25.91 16.06 -8.39
N PHE A 12 -26.74 15.42 -9.20
CA PHE A 12 -26.33 14.26 -10.00
C PHE A 12 -25.24 14.61 -11.02
N VAL A 13 -25.38 15.74 -11.72
CA VAL A 13 -24.35 16.22 -12.66
C VAL A 13 -23.04 16.54 -11.94
N VAL A 14 -23.10 17.24 -10.80
CA VAL A 14 -21.91 17.53 -9.98
C VAL A 14 -21.23 16.23 -9.54
N TYR A 15 -22.01 15.25 -9.05
CA TYR A 15 -21.52 13.93 -8.69
C TYR A 15 -20.79 13.25 -9.85
N LEU A 16 -21.39 13.22 -11.05
CA LEU A 16 -20.78 12.62 -12.23
C LEU A 16 -19.48 13.33 -12.65
N VAL A 17 -19.47 14.67 -12.62
CA VAL A 17 -18.27 15.46 -12.94
C VAL A 17 -17.16 15.16 -11.95
N MET A 18 -17.47 15.09 -10.65
CA MET A 18 -16.50 14.75 -9.61
C MET A 18 -15.97 13.32 -9.77
N GLU A 19 -16.83 12.36 -10.08
CA GLU A 19 -16.44 10.98 -10.32
C GLU A 19 -15.48 10.86 -11.52
N ILE A 20 -15.82 11.50 -12.65
CA ILE A 20 -14.96 11.55 -13.83
C ILE A 20 -13.62 12.25 -13.51
N TYR A 21 -13.67 13.37 -12.78
CA TYR A 21 -12.49 14.11 -12.38
C TYR A 21 -11.54 13.26 -11.52
N CYS A 22 -12.05 12.52 -10.54
CA CYS A 22 -11.26 11.72 -9.61
C CYS A 22 -10.68 10.46 -10.29
N ARG A 23 -11.34 9.93 -11.32
CA ARG A 23 -10.89 8.77 -12.10
C ARG A 23 -9.91 9.09 -13.21
N ARG A 24 -9.64 10.37 -13.48
CA ARG A 24 -8.66 10.78 -14.49
C ARG A 24 -7.32 11.07 -13.81
N PRO A 25 -6.23 10.36 -14.17
CA PRO A 25 -4.92 10.64 -13.59
C PRO A 25 -4.43 12.02 -14.01
N ASP A 26 -3.62 12.63 -13.15
CA ASP A 26 -2.87 13.83 -13.47
C ASP A 26 -1.85 13.57 -14.60
N GLN A 27 -1.39 14.66 -15.21
CA GLN A 27 -0.26 14.61 -16.14
C GLN A 27 1.03 14.76 -15.34
N PHE A 28 1.83 13.70 -15.30
CA PHE A 28 3.12 13.66 -14.63
C PHE A 28 4.04 12.67 -15.34
N LYS A 29 5.35 12.85 -15.15
CA LYS A 29 6.37 11.89 -15.60
C LYS A 29 6.68 10.94 -14.45
N ILE A 30 6.57 9.64 -14.70
CA ILE A 30 6.89 8.61 -13.71
C ILE A 30 8.42 8.47 -13.63
N THR A 31 8.96 8.52 -12.42
CA THR A 31 10.37 8.23 -12.16
C THR A 31 10.60 6.73 -12.30
N LYS A 32 11.52 6.33 -13.17
CA LYS A 32 11.88 4.91 -13.33
C LYS A 32 12.60 4.38 -12.11
N LEU A 33 12.49 3.09 -11.87
CA LEU A 33 13.33 2.40 -10.89
C LEU A 33 14.69 2.09 -11.55
N ASP A 34 15.77 2.36 -10.84
CA ASP A 34 17.10 1.88 -11.20
C ASP A 34 17.33 0.57 -10.45
N ILE A 35 17.16 -0.55 -11.15
CA ILE A 35 17.23 -1.91 -10.57
C ILE A 35 18.31 -2.68 -11.35
N PRO A 36 19.36 -3.19 -10.69
CA PRO A 36 20.33 -4.09 -11.31
C PRO A 36 19.65 -5.30 -11.94
N SER A 37 20.09 -5.68 -13.14
CA SER A 37 19.46 -6.76 -13.93
C SER A 37 19.52 -8.13 -13.27
N ASP A 38 20.44 -8.33 -12.31
CA ASP A 38 20.65 -9.55 -11.56
C ASP A 38 19.88 -9.58 -10.21
N THR A 39 19.06 -8.57 -9.93
CA THR A 39 18.23 -8.50 -8.71
C THR A 39 17.28 -9.71 -8.63
N GLN A 40 17.40 -10.50 -7.56
CA GLN A 40 16.53 -11.66 -7.30
C GLN A 40 15.45 -11.36 -6.26
N THR A 41 15.72 -10.40 -5.38
CA THR A 41 14.80 -9.97 -4.32
C THR A 41 14.61 -8.47 -4.39
N LEU A 42 13.38 -8.02 -4.52
CA LEU A 42 13.04 -6.59 -4.60
C LEU A 42 12.08 -6.21 -3.46
N VAL A 43 12.43 -5.18 -2.70
CA VAL A 43 11.54 -4.57 -1.69
C VAL A 43 11.24 -3.13 -2.09
N LEU A 44 9.96 -2.82 -2.31
CA LEU A 44 9.50 -1.48 -2.66
C LEU A 44 8.58 -0.91 -1.58
N LEU A 45 8.84 0.31 -1.15
CA LEU A 45 8.04 1.02 -0.15
C LEU A 45 7.43 2.28 -0.75
N PHE A 46 6.14 2.51 -0.47
CA PHE A 46 5.34 3.60 -1.04
C PHE A 46 4.62 4.38 0.06
N HIS A 47 4.91 5.68 0.16
CA HIS A 47 4.27 6.58 1.13
C HIS A 47 2.84 6.97 0.74
N GLY A 48 2.09 7.61 1.65
CA GLY A 48 0.75 8.14 1.40
C GLY A 48 0.69 9.53 0.74
N ALA A 49 -0.51 10.14 0.76
CA ALA A 49 -0.80 11.43 0.14
C ALA A 49 -0.04 12.58 0.81
N LYS A 50 0.47 13.53 0.01
CA LYS A 50 1.35 14.63 0.47
C LYS A 50 2.62 14.15 1.20
N GLY A 51 2.94 12.86 1.09
CA GLY A 51 4.19 12.30 1.57
C GLY A 51 5.34 12.67 0.63
N HIS A 52 6.53 12.78 1.20
CA HIS A 52 7.81 12.82 0.48
C HIS A 52 8.98 12.39 1.40
N LEU A 53 8.74 12.34 2.72
CA LEU A 53 9.69 12.00 3.77
C LEU A 53 8.99 11.29 4.94
N ASN A 54 8.25 10.21 4.68
CA ASN A 54 7.67 9.40 5.78
C ASN A 54 8.84 8.74 6.55
N PRO A 55 9.16 9.16 7.79
CA PRO A 55 10.35 8.70 8.50
C PRO A 55 10.27 7.22 8.84
N GLU A 56 9.08 6.68 9.12
CA GLU A 56 8.85 5.27 9.43
C GLU A 56 9.15 4.41 8.20
N LEU A 57 8.68 4.80 7.01
CA LEU A 57 9.01 4.11 5.75
C LEU A 57 10.50 4.21 5.39
N LYS A 58 11.14 5.35 5.69
CA LYS A 58 12.60 5.48 5.52
C LYS A 58 13.34 4.53 6.47
N ALA A 59 12.93 4.47 7.73
CA ALA A 59 13.51 3.57 8.71
C ALA A 59 13.24 2.09 8.37
N LEU A 60 12.05 1.76 7.86
CA LEU A 60 11.72 0.43 7.35
C LEU A 60 12.65 0.02 6.22
N ALA A 61 12.87 0.91 5.24
CA ALA A 61 13.82 0.64 4.16
C ALA A 61 15.24 0.37 4.70
N THR A 62 15.68 1.12 5.73
CA THR A 62 16.95 0.85 6.40
C THR A 62 16.96 -0.52 7.09
N GLN A 63 15.90 -0.89 7.81
CA GLN A 63 15.81 -2.19 8.47
C GLN A 63 15.81 -3.35 7.47
N PHE A 64 15.07 -3.24 6.35
CA PHE A 64 15.12 -4.23 5.28
C PHE A 64 16.54 -4.39 4.72
N LYS A 65 17.27 -3.29 4.52
CA LYS A 65 18.68 -3.35 4.09
C LYS A 65 19.57 -4.04 5.10
N ILE A 66 19.32 -3.88 6.40
CA ILE A 66 20.08 -4.57 7.45
C ILE A 66 19.76 -6.07 7.42
N TYR A 67 18.49 -6.46 7.49
CA TYR A 67 18.08 -7.86 7.58
C TYR A 67 18.30 -8.66 6.30
N LEU A 68 18.28 -8.01 5.13
CA LEU A 68 18.50 -8.65 3.83
C LEU A 68 19.89 -8.40 3.25
N GLY A 69 20.72 -7.58 3.91
CA GLY A 69 21.98 -7.05 3.36
C GLY A 69 23.08 -8.09 3.13
N SER A 70 22.94 -9.30 3.67
CA SER A 70 23.82 -10.44 3.34
C SER A 70 23.60 -10.99 1.93
N ASN A 71 22.48 -10.66 1.28
CA ASN A 71 22.15 -11.13 -0.06
C ASN A 71 22.58 -10.12 -1.12
N GLN A 72 23.63 -10.45 -1.88
CA GLN A 72 24.21 -9.56 -2.92
C GLN A 72 23.24 -9.17 -4.05
N ASN A 73 22.09 -9.84 -4.18
CA ASN A 73 21.11 -9.64 -5.25
C ASN A 73 19.77 -9.11 -4.70
N THR A 74 19.81 -8.31 -3.63
CA THR A 74 18.63 -7.70 -3.02
C THR A 74 18.62 -6.19 -3.17
N GLU A 75 17.53 -5.66 -3.69
CA GLU A 75 17.27 -4.23 -3.76
C GLU A 75 16.16 -3.79 -2.83
N VAL A 76 16.38 -2.68 -2.14
CA VAL A 76 15.39 -2.06 -1.23
C VAL A 76 15.25 -0.58 -1.59
N ILE A 77 14.10 -0.24 -2.14
CA ILE A 77 13.81 1.08 -2.69
C ILE A 77 12.62 1.71 -1.96
N ASN A 78 12.87 2.85 -1.31
CA ASN A 78 11.81 3.72 -0.81
C ASN A 78 11.43 4.71 -1.93
N TYR A 79 10.35 4.40 -2.66
CA TYR A 79 10.00 5.10 -3.88
C TYR A 79 9.31 6.43 -3.58
N ASN A 80 9.96 7.54 -3.94
CA ASN A 80 9.41 8.88 -3.82
C ASN A 80 8.46 9.18 -4.99
N TRP A 81 7.16 9.21 -4.71
CA TRP A 81 6.11 9.55 -5.68
C TRP A 81 5.36 10.84 -5.32
N SER A 82 6.02 11.72 -4.55
CA SER A 82 5.48 13.02 -4.14
C SER A 82 5.00 13.88 -5.32
N PHE A 83 5.62 13.72 -6.49
CA PHE A 83 5.22 14.37 -7.76
C PHE A 83 3.78 14.05 -8.19
N ALA A 84 3.18 12.97 -7.70
CA ALA A 84 1.83 12.53 -8.07
C ALA A 84 0.89 12.32 -6.86
N SER A 85 1.39 12.47 -5.63
CA SER A 85 0.63 12.20 -4.39
C SER A 85 -0.09 13.42 -3.77
N ASN A 86 0.15 14.62 -4.29
CA ASN A 86 -0.33 15.87 -3.69
C ASN A 86 -1.83 16.14 -3.93
N ASN A 87 -2.38 15.67 -5.05
CA ASN A 87 -3.80 15.82 -5.37
C ASN A 87 -4.62 14.68 -4.75
N ARG A 88 -5.16 14.88 -3.55
CA ARG A 88 -5.89 13.84 -2.79
C ARG A 88 -7.06 13.21 -3.55
N LEU A 89 -7.78 13.99 -4.37
CA LEU A 89 -8.92 13.49 -5.14
C LEU A 89 -8.52 12.54 -6.27
N ARG A 90 -7.28 12.65 -6.76
CA ARG A 90 -6.74 11.82 -7.85
C ARG A 90 -5.62 10.90 -7.40
N ALA A 91 -5.20 10.98 -6.14
CA ALA A 91 -4.03 10.26 -5.64
C ALA A 91 -4.14 8.75 -5.82
N SER A 92 -5.33 8.15 -5.64
CA SER A 92 -5.55 6.72 -5.90
C SER A 92 -5.39 6.39 -7.39
N THR A 93 -6.00 7.16 -8.28
CA THR A 93 -5.85 6.99 -9.74
C THR A 93 -4.40 7.21 -10.21
N ASN A 94 -3.70 8.20 -9.65
CA ASN A 94 -2.29 8.46 -9.94
C ASN A 94 -1.41 7.28 -9.48
N ALA A 95 -1.68 6.77 -8.27
CA ALA A 95 -1.00 5.59 -7.72
C ALA A 95 -1.22 4.35 -8.60
N MET A 96 -2.44 4.11 -9.08
CA MET A 96 -2.71 3.02 -10.03
C MET A 96 -1.87 3.13 -11.30
N LYS A 97 -1.83 4.32 -11.92
CA LYS A 97 -1.00 4.57 -13.13
C LYS A 97 0.49 4.33 -12.89
N ILE A 98 0.99 4.67 -11.70
CA ILE A 98 2.37 4.36 -11.30
C ILE A 98 2.56 2.86 -11.15
N GLY A 99 1.64 2.16 -10.48
CA GLY A 99 1.67 0.71 -10.33
C GLY A 99 1.68 -0.03 -11.67
N GLU A 100 0.83 0.38 -12.62
CA GLU A 100 0.82 -0.19 -13.99
C GLU A 100 2.18 -0.06 -14.69
N PHE A 101 2.78 1.13 -14.61
CA PHE A 101 4.07 1.39 -15.21
C PHE A 101 5.18 0.57 -14.56
N LEU A 102 5.29 0.61 -13.23
CA LEU A 102 6.32 -0.11 -12.49
C LEU A 102 6.17 -1.62 -12.63
N GLY A 103 4.94 -2.14 -12.59
CA GLY A 103 4.67 -3.57 -12.77
C GLY A 103 5.12 -4.06 -14.15
N SER A 104 4.92 -3.24 -15.18
CA SER A 104 5.41 -3.52 -16.54
C SER A 104 6.94 -3.46 -16.64
N GLU A 105 7.60 -2.52 -15.97
CA GLU A 105 9.07 -2.44 -15.94
C GLU A 105 9.68 -3.66 -15.23
N ILE A 106 9.17 -4.00 -14.05
CA ILE A 106 9.66 -5.09 -13.20
C ILE A 106 9.43 -6.47 -13.85
N ALA A 107 8.35 -6.65 -14.62
CA ALA A 107 8.09 -7.90 -15.35
C ALA A 107 9.16 -8.26 -16.41
N ASN A 108 10.03 -7.29 -16.78
CA ASN A 108 11.16 -7.54 -17.67
C ASN A 108 12.38 -8.15 -16.94
N LEU A 109 12.41 -8.12 -15.60
CA LEU A 109 13.47 -8.71 -14.79
C LEU A 109 13.19 -10.20 -14.58
N LYS A 110 13.70 -11.04 -15.48
CA LYS A 110 13.40 -12.49 -15.52
C LYS A 110 14.03 -13.32 -14.41
N VAL A 111 14.94 -12.74 -13.63
CA VAL A 111 15.63 -13.44 -12.53
C VAL A 111 15.02 -13.12 -11.16
N LEU A 112 13.97 -12.28 -11.10
CA LEU A 112 13.25 -11.99 -9.86
C LEU A 112 12.60 -13.26 -9.32
N LYS A 113 12.90 -13.57 -8.06
CA LYS A 113 12.31 -14.68 -7.32
C LYS A 113 11.31 -14.19 -6.29
N ASN A 114 11.58 -13.03 -5.69
CA ASN A 114 10.75 -12.48 -4.62
C ASN A 114 10.55 -10.97 -4.78
N ILE A 115 9.31 -10.52 -4.54
CA ILE A 115 8.94 -9.11 -4.54
C ILE A 115 8.14 -8.82 -3.26
N ARG A 116 8.64 -7.91 -2.42
CA ARG A 116 7.86 -7.35 -1.31
C ARG A 116 7.43 -5.93 -1.64
N LEU A 117 6.16 -5.66 -1.46
CA LEU A 117 5.56 -4.35 -1.70
C LEU A 117 4.95 -3.84 -0.41
N ILE A 118 5.25 -2.61 -0.04
CA ILE A 118 4.76 -1.99 1.20
C ILE A 118 4.08 -0.69 0.86
N GLY A 119 2.78 -0.59 1.14
CA GLY A 119 1.97 0.59 0.82
C GLY A 119 1.33 1.19 2.05
N HIS A 120 1.63 2.46 2.34
CA HIS A 120 0.95 3.23 3.38
C HIS A 120 -0.17 4.09 2.80
N SER A 121 -1.34 4.12 3.43
CA SER A 121 -2.44 5.02 3.05
C SER A 121 -2.83 4.84 1.57
N VAL A 122 -3.00 5.93 0.81
CA VAL A 122 -3.24 5.89 -0.64
C VAL A 122 -2.10 5.26 -1.46
N GLY A 123 -0.90 5.17 -0.88
CA GLY A 123 0.21 4.42 -1.48
C GLY A 123 -0.12 2.94 -1.67
N ALA A 124 -1.10 2.37 -0.96
CA ALA A 124 -1.60 1.01 -1.12
C ALA A 124 -2.08 0.66 -2.54
N PHE A 125 -2.55 1.66 -3.31
CA PHE A 125 -2.95 1.44 -4.70
C PHE A 125 -1.77 1.11 -5.63
N ILE A 126 -0.53 1.52 -5.29
CA ILE A 126 0.66 1.22 -6.09
C ILE A 126 0.98 -0.29 -6.02
N PRO A 127 1.21 -0.90 -4.82
CA PRO A 127 1.41 -2.34 -4.71
C PRO A 127 0.34 -3.20 -5.40
N ASP A 128 -0.94 -2.87 -5.19
CA ASP A 128 -2.05 -3.67 -5.73
C ASP A 128 -2.02 -3.70 -7.26
N THR A 129 -1.89 -2.52 -7.87
CA THR A 129 -1.88 -2.39 -9.33
C THR A 129 -0.58 -2.90 -9.96
N LEU A 130 0.55 -2.70 -9.27
CA LEU A 130 1.85 -3.22 -9.68
C LEU A 130 1.84 -4.73 -9.73
N CYS A 131 1.37 -5.37 -8.66
CA CYS A 131 1.30 -6.82 -8.56
C CYS A 131 0.37 -7.41 -9.62
N GLN A 132 -0.83 -6.83 -9.83
CA GLN A 132 -1.72 -7.30 -10.90
C GLN A 132 -1.06 -7.16 -12.28
N THR A 133 -0.45 -6.01 -12.57
CA THR A 133 0.21 -5.77 -13.86
C THR A 133 1.40 -6.70 -14.08
N TYR A 134 2.20 -6.95 -13.04
CA TYR A 134 3.32 -7.89 -13.10
C TYR A 134 2.83 -9.30 -13.45
N ARG A 135 1.76 -9.78 -12.80
CA ARG A 135 1.13 -11.07 -13.11
C ARG A 135 0.58 -11.13 -14.53
N ASP A 136 -0.12 -10.09 -14.97
CA ASP A 136 -0.70 -10.01 -16.33
C ASP A 136 0.38 -10.01 -17.43
N ARG A 137 1.61 -9.60 -17.11
CA ARG A 137 2.78 -9.64 -17.99
C ARG A 137 3.55 -10.98 -17.93
N GLY A 138 3.02 -11.97 -17.22
CA GLY A 138 3.61 -13.30 -17.08
C GLY A 138 4.72 -13.38 -16.02
N GLY A 139 4.76 -12.43 -15.08
CA GLY A 139 5.69 -12.48 -13.96
C GLY A 139 5.30 -13.56 -12.94
N ASP A 140 6.30 -14.31 -12.47
CA ASP A 140 6.14 -15.54 -11.67
C ASP A 140 6.81 -15.48 -10.29
N ALA A 141 7.53 -14.42 -9.94
CA ALA A 141 8.11 -14.23 -8.60
C ALA A 141 7.06 -14.36 -7.48
N HIS A 142 7.48 -14.81 -6.30
CA HIS A 142 6.65 -14.78 -5.09
C HIS A 142 6.44 -13.33 -4.63
N ILE A 143 5.18 -12.92 -4.45
CA ILE A 143 4.80 -11.56 -4.08
C ILE A 143 4.19 -11.52 -2.70
N GLU A 144 4.78 -10.72 -1.82
CA GLU A 144 4.19 -10.35 -0.54
C GLU A 144 3.83 -8.87 -0.50
N ILE A 145 2.63 -8.55 -0.03
CA ILE A 145 2.19 -7.16 0.14
C ILE A 145 1.86 -6.87 1.60
N ASN A 146 2.49 -5.83 2.15
CA ASN A 146 2.13 -5.30 3.47
C ASN A 146 1.44 -3.94 3.30
N PHE A 147 0.15 -3.92 3.59
CA PHE A 147 -0.64 -2.70 3.65
C PHE A 147 -0.55 -2.11 5.06
N LEU A 148 -0.24 -0.82 5.13
CA LEU A 148 -0.14 -0.06 6.37
C LEU A 148 -1.24 1.00 6.32
N ASP A 149 -2.31 0.77 7.07
CA ASP A 149 -3.49 1.65 7.11
C ASP A 149 -4.02 2.03 5.71
N PRO A 150 -4.37 1.04 4.86
CA PRO A 150 -4.58 1.25 3.43
C PRO A 150 -5.84 2.07 3.12
N PHE A 151 -5.69 3.11 2.32
CA PHE A 151 -6.81 3.90 1.81
C PHE A 151 -7.61 3.11 0.76
N SER A 152 -8.94 3.17 0.82
CA SER A 152 -9.83 2.33 0.02
C SER A 152 -10.71 3.07 -1.00
N LEU A 153 -10.80 4.40 -0.95
CA LEU A 153 -11.60 5.17 -1.90
C LEU A 153 -10.95 5.20 -3.30
N ARG A 154 -11.71 4.71 -4.30
CA ARG A 154 -11.41 4.91 -5.72
C ARG A 154 -12.44 5.84 -6.36
N GLY A 155 -11.97 6.86 -7.06
CA GLY A 155 -12.86 7.89 -7.60
C GLY A 155 -13.44 8.76 -6.48
N PHE A 156 -14.64 9.28 -6.69
CA PHE A 156 -15.35 10.13 -5.75
C PHE A 156 -16.27 9.32 -4.82
N ALA A 157 -16.78 8.16 -5.27
CA ALA A 157 -17.85 7.46 -4.58
C ALA A 157 -17.56 6.01 -4.14
N ASP A 158 -16.59 5.31 -4.73
CA ASP A 158 -16.34 3.90 -4.42
C ASP A 158 -15.44 3.75 -3.19
N MET A 159 -16.01 3.99 -2.00
CA MET A 159 -15.30 4.01 -0.71
C MET A 159 -14.75 2.64 -0.29
N SER A 160 -15.25 1.55 -0.86
CA SER A 160 -14.84 0.18 -0.50
C SER A 160 -14.07 -0.52 -1.61
N TYR A 161 -13.55 0.22 -2.60
CA TYR A 161 -12.77 -0.38 -3.68
C TYR A 161 -11.58 -1.16 -3.12
N GLY A 162 -10.75 -0.52 -2.28
CA GLY A 162 -9.57 -1.14 -1.68
C GLY A 162 -9.91 -2.38 -0.86
N VAL A 163 -10.98 -2.33 -0.05
CA VAL A 163 -11.50 -3.50 0.69
C VAL A 163 -11.73 -4.71 -0.21
N ARG A 164 -12.22 -4.51 -1.44
CA ARG A 164 -12.51 -5.59 -2.40
C ARG A 164 -11.31 -5.99 -3.26
N SER A 165 -10.38 -5.07 -3.55
CA SER A 165 -9.27 -5.29 -4.49
C SER A 165 -7.95 -5.61 -3.82
N HIS A 166 -7.57 -4.83 -2.80
CA HIS A 166 -6.21 -4.81 -2.25
C HIS A 166 -5.75 -6.21 -1.84
N GLY A 167 -4.63 -6.64 -2.43
CA GLY A 167 -3.94 -7.89 -2.09
C GLY A 167 -4.36 -9.11 -2.91
N LYS A 168 -5.32 -8.97 -3.83
CA LYS A 168 -5.90 -10.09 -4.59
C LYS A 168 -4.86 -10.89 -5.40
N CYS A 169 -3.87 -10.22 -5.99
CA CYS A 169 -2.87 -10.83 -6.87
C CYS A 169 -1.64 -11.41 -6.13
N ALA A 170 -1.48 -11.09 -4.84
CA ALA A 170 -0.31 -11.46 -4.06
C ALA A 170 -0.40 -12.90 -3.56
N ASP A 171 0.74 -13.57 -3.41
CA ASP A 171 0.82 -14.90 -2.79
C ASP A 171 0.51 -14.81 -1.29
N PHE A 172 0.96 -13.72 -0.66
CA PHE A 172 0.57 -13.33 0.68
C PHE A 172 0.34 -11.82 0.78
N ALA A 173 -0.74 -11.42 1.44
CA ALA A 173 -1.02 -10.03 1.77
C ALA A 173 -1.38 -9.89 3.24
N SER A 174 -0.83 -8.88 3.91
CA SER A 174 -1.22 -8.48 5.26
C SER A 174 -1.67 -7.03 5.30
N SER A 175 -2.54 -6.69 6.24
CA SER A 175 -2.97 -5.32 6.51
C SER A 175 -2.81 -5.02 7.98
N THR A 176 -1.86 -4.17 8.34
CA THR A 176 -1.77 -3.59 9.68
C THR A 176 -2.60 -2.31 9.67
N MET A 177 -3.62 -2.22 10.51
CA MET A 177 -4.56 -1.10 10.50
C MET A 177 -4.88 -0.59 11.88
N ASN A 178 -5.37 0.65 11.91
CA ASN A 178 -5.79 1.33 13.12
C ASN A 178 -7.23 1.84 12.92
N THR A 179 -8.19 1.23 13.61
CA THR A 179 -9.62 1.43 13.38
C THR A 179 -10.17 2.75 13.96
N ASP A 180 -9.44 3.38 14.88
CA ASP A 180 -9.72 4.73 15.39
C ASP A 180 -9.12 5.85 14.50
N ASP A 181 -8.59 5.51 13.32
CA ASP A 181 -8.02 6.47 12.37
C ASP A 181 -9.09 7.45 11.85
N PRO A 182 -8.90 8.78 12.00
CA PRO A 182 -9.81 9.78 11.44
C PRO A 182 -9.71 9.93 9.92
N ALA A 183 -8.70 9.34 9.25
CA ALA A 183 -8.63 9.39 7.80
C ALA A 183 -9.78 8.56 7.18
N PRO A 184 -10.48 9.09 6.16
CA PRO A 184 -11.60 8.38 5.59
C PRO A 184 -11.11 7.15 4.81
N THR A 185 -11.83 6.02 4.95
CA THR A 185 -11.63 4.79 4.16
C THR A 185 -10.30 4.04 4.38
N THR A 186 -9.61 4.32 5.48
CA THR A 186 -8.35 3.65 5.89
C THR A 186 -8.56 2.65 7.04
N ASN A 187 -9.65 2.81 7.78
CA ASN A 187 -10.02 2.05 8.97
C ASN A 187 -10.86 0.79 8.67
N THR A 188 -10.70 0.18 7.48
CA THR A 188 -11.53 -0.94 7.03
C THR A 188 -10.72 -2.18 6.70
N MET A 189 -11.25 -3.33 7.13
CA MET A 189 -10.67 -4.65 6.94
C MET A 189 -10.63 -5.04 5.46
N LEU A 190 -9.49 -5.55 4.99
CA LEU A 190 -9.32 -5.98 3.60
C LEU A 190 -9.76 -7.43 3.43
N LYS A 191 -10.54 -7.70 2.36
CA LYS A 191 -11.03 -9.06 2.08
C LYS A 191 -9.95 -10.02 1.61
N ASN A 192 -8.90 -9.51 0.96
CA ASN A 192 -7.84 -10.34 0.37
C ASN A 192 -6.54 -10.27 1.17
N ALA A 193 -6.53 -9.80 2.41
CA ALA A 193 -5.34 -9.77 3.25
C ALA A 193 -5.64 -10.41 4.61
N TRP A 194 -4.60 -10.85 5.31
CA TRP A 194 -4.67 -11.14 6.73
C TRP A 194 -4.58 -9.83 7.52
N ASN A 195 -5.56 -9.56 8.38
CA ASN A 195 -5.74 -8.25 8.99
C ASN A 195 -5.26 -8.25 10.45
N LEU A 196 -4.35 -7.35 10.77
CA LEU A 196 -3.84 -7.09 12.11
C LEU A 196 -4.34 -5.73 12.58
N ASP A 197 -5.21 -5.75 13.58
CA ASP A 197 -5.75 -4.56 14.23
C ASP A 197 -4.83 -4.13 15.39
N VAL A 198 -4.22 -2.96 15.28
CA VAL A 198 -3.30 -2.40 16.29
C VAL A 198 -3.93 -1.29 17.14
N THR A 199 -5.25 -1.10 17.05
CA THR A 199 -5.96 0.03 17.67
C THR A 199 -5.84 0.03 19.19
N SER A 200 -5.93 -1.14 19.82
CA SER A 200 -5.93 -1.26 21.28
C SER A 200 -4.55 -1.20 21.92
N LEU A 201 -3.48 -1.12 21.12
CA LEU A 201 -2.11 -1.09 21.64
C LEU A 201 -1.71 0.31 22.08
N ASP A 202 -0.96 0.37 23.18
CA ASP A 202 -0.35 1.61 23.63
C ASP A 202 0.67 2.12 22.60
N ARG A 203 0.55 3.41 22.29
CA ARG A 203 1.49 4.12 21.41
C ARG A 203 2.63 4.65 22.27
N PRO A 204 3.89 4.68 21.76
CA PRO A 204 5.00 5.32 22.47
C PRO A 204 4.63 6.72 22.92
N LEU A 205 5.01 7.11 24.14
CA LEU A 205 4.64 8.39 24.74
C LEU A 205 5.11 9.61 23.90
N ASP A 206 6.16 9.43 23.10
CA ASP A 206 6.74 10.42 22.21
C ASP A 206 6.17 10.39 20.78
N PHE A 207 5.19 9.52 20.50
CA PHE A 207 4.50 9.47 19.20
C PHE A 207 3.59 10.70 19.01
N LYS A 208 4.13 11.72 18.36
CA LYS A 208 3.47 13.02 18.13
C LYS A 208 2.60 13.10 16.87
N ARG A 209 2.55 12.04 16.06
CA ARG A 209 1.82 12.04 14.78
C ARG A 209 0.38 11.60 15.01
N ASN A 210 -0.47 11.81 14.00
CA ASN A 210 -1.83 11.29 14.05
C ASN A 210 -1.83 9.75 14.02
N SER A 211 -2.94 9.16 14.45
CA SER A 211 -3.10 7.70 14.56
C SER A 211 -2.96 6.97 13.22
N HIS A 212 -3.17 7.65 12.09
CA HIS A 212 -2.92 7.12 10.74
C HIS A 212 -1.45 6.70 10.49
N TYR A 213 -0.50 7.21 11.27
CA TYR A 213 0.91 6.80 11.21
C TYR A 213 1.29 5.74 12.25
N TRP A 214 0.33 5.28 13.05
CA TRP A 214 0.56 4.21 14.02
C TRP A 214 0.89 2.88 13.32
N PRO A 215 0.16 2.42 12.29
CA PRO A 215 0.48 1.15 11.65
C PRO A 215 1.88 1.08 11.00
N PRO A 216 2.38 2.11 10.29
CA PRO A 216 3.78 2.14 9.86
C PRO A 216 4.79 2.06 11.00
N LEU A 217 4.55 2.75 12.12
CA LEU A 217 5.43 2.72 13.27
C LEU A 217 5.40 1.35 13.96
N TYR A 218 4.21 0.79 14.19
CA TYR A 218 4.06 -0.55 14.74
C TYR A 218 4.78 -1.59 13.88
N PHE A 219 4.58 -1.54 12.56
CA PHE A 219 5.25 -2.47 11.63
C PHE A 219 6.77 -2.36 11.75
N LEU A 220 7.30 -1.14 11.84
CA LEU A 220 8.73 -0.89 12.09
C LEU A 220 9.21 -1.47 13.43
N LEU A 221 8.47 -1.24 14.52
CA LEU A 221 8.83 -1.72 15.86
C LEU A 221 8.74 -3.25 15.99
N SER A 222 7.83 -3.87 15.24
CA SER A 222 7.67 -5.33 15.20
C SER A 222 8.70 -6.05 14.33
N MET A 223 9.41 -5.30 13.48
CA MET A 223 10.26 -5.86 12.44
C MET A 223 11.43 -6.66 13.03
N ASN A 224 11.63 -7.85 12.48
CA ASN A 224 12.74 -8.74 12.80
C ASN A 224 13.17 -9.50 11.53
N GLU A 225 14.18 -10.36 11.66
CA GLU A 225 14.73 -11.10 10.53
C GLU A 225 13.69 -12.02 9.86
N ASP A 226 12.85 -12.70 10.64
CA ASP A 226 11.79 -13.58 10.11
C ASP A 226 10.72 -12.80 9.35
N MET A 227 10.36 -11.61 9.84
CA MET A 227 9.48 -10.70 9.11
C MET A 227 10.13 -10.17 7.83
N ALA A 228 11.44 -9.97 7.81
CA ALA A 228 12.17 -9.52 6.63
C ALA A 228 12.28 -10.61 5.55
N ARG A 229 12.36 -11.88 5.94
CA ARG A 229 12.34 -13.02 5.02
C ARG A 229 10.97 -13.17 4.35
N MET A 230 10.97 -13.63 3.10
CA MET A 230 9.77 -13.91 2.31
C MET A 230 9.58 -15.42 2.14
N GLY A 231 8.35 -15.83 1.82
CA GLY A 231 7.97 -17.22 1.56
C GLY A 231 7.68 -18.03 2.83
N LEU A 232 7.75 -17.41 4.02
CA LEU A 232 7.45 -18.06 5.29
C LEU A 232 5.96 -18.01 5.66
N LYS A 233 5.20 -17.05 5.11
CA LYS A 233 3.79 -16.84 5.43
C LYS A 233 2.93 -17.22 4.24
N THR A 234 1.82 -17.91 4.52
CA THR A 234 0.82 -18.24 3.50
C THR A 234 -0.59 -17.93 3.97
N HIS A 235 -1.51 -17.74 3.02
CA HIS A 235 -2.93 -17.59 3.34
C HIS A 235 -3.62 -18.87 3.81
N LYS A 236 -2.90 -20.00 3.91
CA LYS A 236 -3.40 -21.21 4.57
C LYS A 236 -3.32 -21.07 6.09
N GLU A 237 -2.25 -20.46 6.59
CA GLU A 237 -2.00 -20.23 8.02
C GLU A 237 -2.54 -18.89 8.51
N PHE A 238 -2.57 -17.90 7.61
CA PHE A 238 -3.04 -16.54 7.86
C PHE A 238 -4.17 -16.19 6.86
N PRO A 239 -5.39 -16.70 7.06
CA PRO A 239 -6.48 -16.59 6.08
C PRO A 239 -6.78 -15.16 5.64
N ARG A 240 -7.13 -15.03 4.35
CA ARG A 240 -7.64 -13.77 3.79
C ARG A 240 -8.95 -13.38 4.48
N GLY A 241 -9.06 -12.11 4.86
CA GLY A 241 -10.23 -11.56 5.55
C GLY A 241 -10.29 -11.88 7.04
N GLU A 242 -9.41 -12.74 7.57
CA GLU A 242 -9.28 -12.93 9.02
C GLU A 242 -8.79 -11.64 9.66
N ILE A 243 -9.26 -11.38 10.88
CA ILE A 243 -8.92 -10.23 11.69
C ILE A 243 -8.39 -10.76 13.02
N ILE A 244 -7.19 -10.31 13.39
CA ILE A 244 -6.63 -10.55 14.71
C ILE A 244 -6.31 -9.22 15.39
N GLN A 245 -6.56 -9.16 16.70
CA GLN A 245 -6.06 -8.05 17.51
C GLN A 245 -4.58 -8.27 17.78
N ALA A 246 -3.77 -7.23 17.59
CA ALA A 246 -2.38 -7.25 17.96
C ALA A 246 -2.26 -7.35 19.49
N VAL A 247 -1.37 -8.22 19.94
CA VAL A 247 -0.98 -8.29 21.35
C VAL A 247 0.27 -7.43 21.57
N GLU A 248 0.45 -6.92 22.79
CA GLU A 248 1.64 -6.15 23.13
C GLU A 248 2.90 -6.92 22.77
N LEU A 249 3.85 -6.22 22.16
CA LEU A 249 5.18 -6.76 21.93
C LEU A 249 5.80 -6.97 23.30
N SER A 250 5.86 -8.23 23.77
CA SER A 250 6.52 -8.55 25.03
C SER A 250 7.96 -8.03 24.95
N ASN A 251 8.31 -7.07 25.82
CA ASN A 251 9.67 -6.53 25.92
C ASN A 251 10.66 -7.71 26.00
N LYS A 252 11.41 -7.92 24.92
CA LYS A 252 12.61 -8.77 24.90
C LYS A 252 13.83 -7.89 25.13
#